data_AF-A0A4D4KZ28-F1
#
_entry.id   AF-A0A4D4KZ28-F1
#
_cell.length_a   1.000
_cell.length_b   1.000
_cell.length_c   1.000
_cell.angle_alpha   90.00
_cell.angle_beta   90.00
_cell.angle_gamma   90.00
#
_symmetry.space_group_name_H-M   'P 1'
#
loop_
_entity.id
_entity.type
_entity.pdbx_description
1 polymer ?
#
loop_
_entity_poly.entity_id
_entity_poly.type
_entity_poly.pdbx_seq_one_letter_code
_entity_poly.pdbx_strand_id
1 'polypeptide(L)'
;MRRLAERTRVSDGYPRPHGRVRRANPALEVIVSAQPDGPYEPLIPMPDLTPDALRTAVARIAPSRVPALTQHLFEATTNAQQTQSLAPLRAFVHSWAVFVAIERHPERAARLRELEQIVDMAEQDPTAAIHEIQQIRKAAEAEAGL
;
A
#
# COMPACT_ATOMS: atom_id res chain seq x y z
N MET A 1 6.08 -53.31 14.75
CA MET A 1 6.12 -54.42 13.75
C MET A 1 5.56 -53.89 12.45
N ARG A 2 5.99 -54.24 11.23
CA ARG A 2 7.24 -54.77 10.63
C ARG A 2 6.84 -54.96 9.15
N ARG A 3 7.78 -54.69 8.23
CA ARG A 3 7.85 -55.22 6.85
C ARG A 3 6.81 -54.68 5.85
N LEU A 4 7.17 -54.10 4.70
CA LEU A 4 8.25 -54.35 3.72
C LEU A 4 8.14 -55.72 3.03
N ALA A 5 7.63 -55.70 1.80
CA ALA A 5 7.85 -56.68 0.74
C ALA A 5 6.92 -56.30 -0.43
N GLU A 6 7.28 -56.29 -1.70
CA GLU A 6 8.52 -56.56 -2.41
C GLU A 6 8.19 -56.40 -3.91
N ARG A 7 9.24 -56.28 -4.75
CA ARG A 7 9.30 -56.75 -6.17
C ARG A 7 8.50 -55.95 -7.23
N THR A 8 8.89 -55.82 -8.50
CA THR A 8 10.06 -56.22 -9.32
C THR A 8 9.83 -55.77 -10.78
N ARG A 9 10.90 -55.34 -11.49
CA ARG A 9 11.17 -55.32 -12.96
C ARG A 9 10.31 -54.41 -13.88
N VAL A 10 10.94 -53.48 -14.63
CA VAL A 10 11.68 -53.57 -15.93
C VAL A 10 10.76 -53.52 -17.15
N SER A 11 10.89 -52.45 -17.95
CA SER A 11 11.33 -52.49 -19.36
C SER A 11 11.30 -51.09 -20.00
N ASP A 12 12.39 -50.78 -20.70
CA ASP A 12 12.73 -49.53 -21.40
C ASP A 12 12.41 -49.67 -22.91
N GLY A 13 12.06 -48.56 -23.59
CA GLY A 13 12.07 -48.52 -25.06
C GLY A 13 11.19 -47.48 -25.79
N TYR A 14 11.69 -46.22 -25.88
CA TYR A 14 11.62 -45.28 -27.04
C TYR A 14 10.29 -44.58 -27.45
N PRO A 15 10.32 -43.43 -28.20
CA PRO A 15 10.74 -42.07 -27.83
C PRO A 15 9.61 -41.00 -28.02
N ARG A 16 9.85 -39.76 -27.56
CA ARG A 16 9.02 -38.53 -27.76
C ARG A 16 9.24 -37.94 -29.19
N PRO A 17 8.47 -36.93 -29.73
CA PRO A 17 7.72 -35.90 -29.01
C PRO A 17 6.46 -35.21 -29.66
N HIS A 18 5.82 -34.39 -28.81
CA HIS A 18 4.92 -33.24 -29.05
C HIS A 18 3.44 -33.44 -29.44
N GLY A 19 2.56 -33.07 -28.48
CA GLY A 19 1.15 -32.78 -28.68
C GLY A 19 0.46 -32.45 -27.35
N ARG A 20 0.25 -31.16 -27.07
CA ARG A 20 -0.32 -30.56 -25.85
C ARG A 20 -1.48 -31.36 -25.21
N VAL A 21 -1.42 -31.60 -23.90
CA VAL A 21 -2.50 -31.25 -22.94
C VAL A 21 -1.90 -30.87 -21.58
N ARG A 22 -1.65 -29.56 -21.45
CA ARG A 22 -1.98 -28.68 -20.31
C ARG A 22 -2.44 -29.38 -19.00
N ARG A 23 -1.56 -29.47 -18.00
CA ARG A 23 -1.79 -29.03 -16.60
C ARG A 23 -0.43 -28.76 -15.92
N ALA A 24 0.07 -27.56 -16.12
CA ALA A 24 0.81 -26.80 -15.11
C ALA A 24 -0.06 -26.69 -13.84
N ASN A 25 0.40 -26.54 -12.60
CA ASN A 25 1.71 -26.54 -11.93
C ASN A 25 1.31 -26.36 -10.44
N PRO A 26 1.86 -27.09 -9.46
CA PRO A 26 1.71 -26.75 -8.04
C PRO A 26 2.64 -25.58 -7.71
N ALA A 27 2.24 -24.37 -8.07
CA ALA A 27 2.89 -23.15 -7.64
C ALA A 27 2.17 -22.59 -6.41
N LEU A 28 2.50 -23.13 -5.24
CA LEU A 28 2.65 -22.28 -4.05
C LEU A 28 4.02 -21.60 -4.16
N GLU A 29 4.21 -20.85 -5.24
CA GLU A 29 5.13 -19.73 -5.17
C GLU A 29 4.37 -18.69 -4.36
N VAL A 30 4.74 -18.60 -3.08
CA VAL A 30 4.65 -17.36 -2.34
C VAL A 30 5.38 -16.34 -3.22
N ILE A 31 4.61 -15.65 -4.07
CA ILE A 31 5.09 -14.54 -4.85
C ILE A 31 5.28 -13.38 -3.87
N VAL A 32 6.36 -13.44 -3.09
CA VAL A 32 7.03 -12.25 -2.60
C VAL A 32 7.63 -11.60 -3.84
N SER A 33 6.79 -10.86 -4.56
CA SER A 33 7.18 -9.90 -5.59
C SER A 33 6.03 -8.90 -5.71
N ALA A 34 5.69 -8.25 -4.60
CA ALA A 34 5.08 -6.92 -4.67
C ALA A 34 6.21 -5.89 -4.72
N GLN A 35 7.08 -6.01 -5.72
CA GLN A 35 7.94 -4.90 -6.11
C GLN A 35 7.32 -4.35 -7.39
N PRO A 36 6.48 -3.31 -7.31
CA PRO A 36 5.88 -2.76 -8.51
C PRO A 36 6.89 -1.84 -9.19
N ASP A 37 7.56 -2.40 -10.20
CA ASP A 37 8.50 -1.70 -11.09
C ASP A 37 7.76 -1.22 -12.35
N GLY A 38 6.74 -0.38 -12.17
CA GLY A 38 6.03 0.31 -13.24
C GLY A 38 5.52 1.66 -12.75
N PRO A 39 5.48 2.72 -13.58
CA PRO A 39 4.93 4.00 -13.16
C PRO A 39 3.42 3.80 -12.96
N TYR A 40 3.01 3.47 -11.73
CA TYR A 40 1.60 3.51 -11.38
C TYR A 40 1.13 4.94 -11.60
N GLU A 41 0.30 5.09 -12.62
CA GLU A 41 -0.19 6.37 -13.03
C GLU A 41 -1.14 6.85 -11.92
N PRO A 42 -0.81 7.97 -11.25
CA PRO A 42 -1.61 8.42 -10.12
C PRO A 42 -3.04 8.74 -10.60
N LEU A 43 -4.04 8.36 -9.81
CA LEU A 43 -5.46 8.58 -10.11
C LEU A 43 -5.78 10.07 -10.37
N ILE A 44 -5.01 10.94 -9.71
CA ILE A 44 -5.05 12.39 -9.89
C ILE A 44 -3.62 12.95 -9.85
N PRO A 45 -3.30 14.02 -10.60
CA PRO A 45 -2.07 14.77 -10.38
C PRO A 45 -2.04 15.30 -8.94
N MET A 46 -0.85 15.60 -8.44
CA MET A 46 -0.71 16.21 -7.12
C MET A 46 -1.50 17.53 -7.11
N PRO A 47 -2.49 17.71 -6.21
CA PRO A 47 -3.22 18.97 -6.13
C PRO A 47 -2.33 20.07 -5.55
N ASP A 48 -2.72 21.32 -5.78
CA ASP A 48 -2.17 22.43 -5.02
C ASP A 48 -2.35 22.20 -3.51
N LEU A 49 -1.36 22.64 -2.72
CA LEU A 49 -1.37 22.51 -1.26
C LEU A 49 -2.27 23.57 -0.59
N THR A 50 -3.47 23.75 -1.13
CA THR A 50 -4.50 24.63 -0.60
C THR A 50 -5.66 23.80 -0.04
N PRO A 51 -6.39 24.29 1.00
CA PRO A 51 -7.48 23.53 1.60
C PRO A 51 -8.57 23.11 0.61
N ASP A 52 -8.88 23.97 -0.37
CA ASP A 52 -9.91 23.70 -1.39
C ASP A 52 -9.47 22.64 -2.40
N ALA A 53 -8.24 22.74 -2.90
CA ALA A 53 -7.68 21.74 -3.81
C ALA A 53 -7.53 20.38 -3.13
N LEU A 54 -7.12 20.35 -1.85
CA LEU A 54 -7.08 19.14 -1.02
C LEU A 54 -8.48 18.55 -0.83
N ARG A 55 -9.50 19.38 -0.55
CA ARG A 55 -10.89 18.91 -0.43
C ARG A 55 -11.38 18.28 -1.73
N THR A 56 -11.10 18.91 -2.87
CA THR A 56 -11.47 18.40 -4.20
C THR A 56 -10.78 17.06 -4.50
N ALA A 57 -9.49 16.95 -4.21
CA ALA A 57 -8.73 15.72 -4.34
C ALA A 57 -9.30 14.60 -3.46
N VAL A 58 -9.54 14.86 -2.18
CA VAL A 58 -10.11 13.90 -1.22
C VAL A 58 -11.52 13.47 -1.64
N ALA A 59 -12.35 14.38 -2.14
CA ALA A 59 -13.69 14.04 -2.65
C ALA A 59 -13.64 13.04 -3.82
N ARG A 60 -12.58 13.06 -4.63
CA ARG A 60 -12.39 12.14 -5.77
C ARG A 60 -11.84 10.78 -5.36
N ILE A 61 -10.84 10.75 -4.47
CA ILE A 61 -10.12 9.52 -4.12
C ILE A 61 -10.68 8.82 -2.88
N ALA A 62 -11.22 9.57 -1.92
CA ALA A 62 -11.68 9.07 -0.63
C ALA A 62 -12.88 9.91 -0.11
N PRO A 63 -14.06 9.85 -0.77
CA PRO A 63 -15.20 10.71 -0.43
C PRO A 63 -15.67 10.56 1.02
N SER A 64 -15.51 9.38 1.62
CA SER A 64 -15.80 9.12 3.03
C SER A 64 -14.93 9.91 4.02
N ARG A 65 -13.77 10.44 3.58
CA ARG A 65 -12.84 11.22 4.40
C ARG A 65 -13.08 12.73 4.34
N VAL A 66 -13.95 13.22 3.45
CA VAL A 66 -14.30 14.66 3.34
C VAL A 66 -14.83 15.26 4.66
N PRO A 67 -15.69 14.56 5.44
CA PRO A 67 -16.13 15.06 6.74
C PRO A 67 -14.96 15.23 7.73
N ALA A 68 -14.05 14.26 7.79
CA ALA A 68 -12.87 14.31 8.65
C ALA A 68 -11.92 15.45 8.25
N LEU A 69 -11.74 15.70 6.94
CA LEU A 69 -10.98 16.84 6.44
C LEU A 69 -11.59 18.17 6.89
N THR A 70 -12.91 18.29 6.76
CA THR A 70 -13.62 19.52 7.15
C THR A 70 -13.50 19.78 8.66
N GLN A 71 -13.64 18.72 9.47
CA GLN A 71 -13.46 18.81 10.92
C GLN A 71 -12.03 19.22 11.30
N HIS A 72 -11.02 18.59 10.71
CA HIS A 72 -9.62 18.91 11.02
C HIS A 72 -9.26 20.34 10.59
N LEU A 73 -9.85 20.86 9.49
CA LEU A 73 -9.68 22.27 9.11
C LEU A 73 -10.27 23.22 10.15
N PHE A 74 -11.47 22.90 10.67
CA PHE A 74 -12.10 23.69 11.72
C PHE A 74 -11.28 23.70 13.01
N GLU A 75 -10.76 22.54 13.41
CA GLU A 75 -9.88 22.39 14.57
C GLU A 75 -8.57 23.16 14.38
N ALA A 76 -7.91 23.01 13.22
CA ALA A 76 -6.69 23.73 12.91
C ALA A 76 -6.89 25.25 12.90
N THR A 77 -8.03 25.73 12.37
CA THR A 77 -8.38 27.16 12.41
C THR A 77 -8.61 27.63 13.84
N THR A 78 -9.33 26.87 14.64
CA THR A 78 -9.59 27.18 16.06
C THR A 78 -8.28 27.24 16.85
N ASN A 79 -7.42 26.24 16.70
CA ASN A 79 -6.11 26.18 17.34
C ASN A 79 -5.20 27.31 16.88
N ALA A 80 -5.24 27.67 15.60
CA ALA A 80 -4.45 28.78 15.06
C ALA A 80 -4.86 30.11 15.70
N GLN A 81 -6.16 30.33 15.89
CA GLN A 81 -6.67 31.53 16.58
C GLN A 81 -6.28 31.53 18.06
N GLN A 82 -6.44 30.41 18.76
CA GLN A 82 -6.11 30.28 20.19
C GLN A 82 -4.62 30.47 20.46
N THR A 83 -3.76 29.94 19.59
CA THR A 83 -2.30 30.04 19.73
C THR A 83 -1.70 31.24 19.01
N GLN A 84 -2.53 32.03 18.31
CA GLN A 84 -2.12 33.13 17.43
C GLN A 84 -1.01 32.73 16.45
N SER A 85 -1.08 31.51 15.93
CA SER A 85 -0.04 30.88 15.12
C SER A 85 -0.63 30.16 13.92
N LEU A 86 0.01 30.28 12.76
CA LEU A 86 -0.37 29.50 11.56
C LEU A 86 0.18 28.08 11.56
N ALA A 87 0.91 27.66 12.60
CA ALA A 87 1.47 26.32 12.69
C ALA A 87 0.40 25.20 12.59
N PRO A 88 -0.78 25.30 13.23
CA PRO A 88 -1.82 24.28 13.11
C PRO A 88 -2.37 24.15 11.67
N LEU A 89 -2.51 25.28 10.96
CA LEU A 89 -2.95 25.24 9.55
C LEU A 89 -1.88 24.64 8.63
N ARG A 90 -0.60 24.91 8.87
CA ARG A 90 0.50 24.24 8.14
C ARG A 90 0.52 22.74 8.40
N ALA A 91 0.34 22.31 9.65
CA ALA A 91 0.25 20.91 10.02
C ALA A 91 -0.96 20.22 9.37
N PHE A 92 -2.11 20.91 9.29
CA PHE A 92 -3.28 20.44 8.55
C PHE A 92 -2.96 20.21 7.08
N VAL A 93 -2.39 21.22 6.38
CA VAL A 93 -2.06 21.10 4.95
C VAL A 93 -1.07 19.95 4.73
N HIS A 94 -0.02 19.87 5.54
CA HIS A 94 0.97 18.80 5.47
C HIS A 94 0.33 17.41 5.63
N SER A 95 -0.49 17.21 6.66
CA SER A 95 -1.13 15.92 6.95
C SER A 95 -2.01 15.45 5.78
N TRP A 96 -2.80 16.35 5.21
CA TRP A 96 -3.71 16.01 4.12
C TRP A 96 -3.02 15.91 2.76
N ALA A 97 -1.94 16.66 2.54
CA ALA A 97 -1.10 16.52 1.37
C ALA A 97 -0.44 15.14 1.31
N VAL A 98 0.13 14.67 2.44
CA VAL A 98 0.68 13.31 2.54
C VAL A 98 -0.40 12.26 2.32
N PHE A 99 -1.58 12.42 2.94
CA PHE A 99 -2.72 11.52 2.73
C PHE A 99 -3.10 11.41 1.24
N VAL A 100 -3.27 12.55 0.55
CA VAL A 100 -3.59 12.57 -0.88
C VAL A 100 -2.46 11.97 -1.73
N ALA A 101 -1.21 12.27 -1.40
CA ALA A 101 -0.04 11.73 -2.11
C ALA A 101 0.07 10.21 -2.00
N ILE A 102 -0.43 9.60 -0.92
CA ILE A 102 -0.53 8.15 -0.76
C ILE A 102 -1.76 7.60 -1.50
N GLU A 103 -2.95 8.15 -1.23
CA GLU A 103 -4.22 7.63 -1.74
C GLU A 103 -4.42 7.80 -3.25
N ARG A 104 -3.70 8.74 -3.88
CA ARG A 104 -3.68 8.85 -5.35
C ARG A 104 -3.05 7.63 -6.02
N HIS A 105 -2.28 6.82 -5.27
CA HIS A 105 -1.64 5.60 -5.71
C HIS A 105 -2.32 4.39 -5.02
N PRO A 106 -3.40 3.83 -5.59
CA PRO A 106 -4.23 2.85 -4.91
C PRO A 106 -3.46 1.59 -4.49
N GLU A 107 -2.43 1.20 -5.24
CA GLU A 107 -1.56 0.06 -4.89
C GLU A 107 -0.61 0.37 -3.75
N ARG A 108 -0.05 1.58 -3.69
CA ARG A 108 0.74 2.04 -2.53
C ARG A 108 -0.15 2.13 -1.28
N ALA A 109 -1.38 2.60 -1.42
CA ALA A 109 -2.36 2.67 -0.33
C ALA A 109 -2.85 1.27 0.10
N ALA A 110 -3.01 0.33 -0.81
CA ALA A 110 -3.34 -1.06 -0.49
C ALA A 110 -2.20 -1.74 0.28
N ARG A 111 -0.95 -1.58 -0.19
CA ARG A 111 0.23 -2.10 0.50
C ARG A 111 0.41 -1.49 1.88
N LEU A 112 0.20 -0.18 2.03
CA LEU A 112 0.23 0.50 3.32
C LEU A 112 -0.78 -0.11 4.30
N ARG A 113 -2.04 -0.32 3.87
CA ARG A 113 -3.08 -0.92 4.71
C ARG A 113 -2.77 -2.38 5.09
N GLU A 114 -2.17 -3.15 4.19
CA GLU A 114 -1.72 -4.51 4.48
C GLU A 114 -0.62 -4.50 5.56
N LEU A 115 0.37 -3.61 5.44
CA LEU A 115 1.42 -3.45 6.43
C LEU A 115 0.88 -2.97 7.78
N GLU A 116 -0.04 -1.99 7.78
CA GLU A 116 -0.72 -1.52 8.99
C GLU A 116 -1.50 -2.65 9.67
N GLN A 117 -2.19 -3.51 8.90
CA GLN A 117 -2.85 -4.70 9.44
C GLN A 117 -1.85 -5.71 10.03
N ILE A 118 -0.69 -5.92 9.39
CA ILE A 118 0.36 -6.80 9.91
C ILE A 118 0.91 -6.25 11.23
N VAL A 119 1.08 -4.93 11.36
CA VAL A 119 1.52 -4.26 12.59
C VAL A 119 0.45 -4.37 13.69
N ASP A 120 -0.82 -4.11 13.36
CA ASP A 120 -1.93 -4.19 14.32
C ASP A 120 -2.19 -5.63 14.81
N MET A 121 -1.97 -6.61 13.95
CA MET A 121 -2.15 -8.05 14.25
C MET A 121 -0.87 -8.70 14.79
N ALA A 122 0.20 -7.94 15.00
CA ALA A 122 1.55 -8.47 15.18
C ALA A 122 1.66 -9.42 16.40
N GLU A 123 1.76 -10.73 16.11
CA GLU A 123 2.28 -11.76 17.03
C GLU A 123 3.83 -11.89 16.96
N GLN A 124 4.49 -11.19 16.03
CA GLN A 124 5.96 -11.15 15.83
C GLN A 124 6.50 -9.71 15.66
N ASP A 125 7.84 -9.55 15.60
CA ASP A 125 8.52 -8.24 15.51
C ASP A 125 8.06 -7.40 14.30
N PRO A 126 7.32 -6.28 14.53
CA PRO A 126 6.78 -5.45 13.46
C PRO A 126 7.81 -4.47 12.88
N THR A 127 9.08 -4.50 13.31
CA THR A 127 10.11 -3.51 12.95
C THR A 127 10.27 -3.35 11.43
N ALA A 128 10.26 -4.46 10.68
CA ALA A 128 10.39 -4.42 9.22
C ALA A 128 9.16 -3.75 8.55
N ALA A 129 7.95 -4.05 9.03
CA ALA A 129 6.72 -3.46 8.52
C ALA A 129 6.64 -1.96 8.83
N ILE A 130 7.03 -1.56 10.04
CA ILE A 130 7.12 -0.14 10.44
C ILE A 130 8.11 0.61 9.54
N HIS A 131 9.27 0.01 9.23
CA HIS A 131 10.24 0.63 8.34
C HIS A 131 9.69 0.82 6.91
N GLU A 132 8.99 -0.17 6.36
CA GLU A 132 8.36 -0.08 5.04
C GLU A 132 7.25 0.98 4.99
N ILE A 133 6.42 1.09 6.05
CA ILE A 133 5.42 2.17 6.21
C ILE A 133 6.09 3.55 6.17
N GLN A 134 7.20 3.72 6.89
CA GLN A 134 7.92 4.99 6.91
C GLN A 134 8.52 5.35 5.55
N GLN A 135 9.00 4.36 4.79
CA GLN A 135 9.48 4.61 3.43
C GLN A 135 8.36 5.04 2.48
N ILE A 136 7.19 4.41 2.57
CA ILE A 136 6.00 4.79 1.79
C ILE A 136 5.60 6.24 2.09
N ARG A 137 5.57 6.63 3.36
CA ARG A 137 5.23 7.99 3.79
C ARG A 137 6.26 9.01 3.30
N LYS A 138 7.55 8.70 3.45
CA LYS A 138 8.64 9.58 2.99
C LYS A 138 8.63 9.80 1.48
N ALA A 139 8.32 8.76 0.70
CA ALA A 139 8.17 8.90 -0.75
C ALA A 139 6.97 9.81 -1.10
N ALA A 140 5.86 9.69 -0.36
CA ALA A 140 4.70 10.54 -0.54
C ALA A 140 4.97 12.01 -0.16
N GLU A 141 5.72 12.26 0.92
CA GLU A 141 6.19 13.59 1.32
C GLU A 141 7.04 14.25 0.24
N ALA A 142 8.01 13.51 -0.32
CA ALA A 142 8.87 14.00 -1.40
C ALA A 142 8.07 14.33 -2.67
N GLU A 143 7.08 13.50 -3.02
CA GLU A 143 6.17 13.75 -4.14
C GLU A 143 5.24 14.96 -3.91
N ALA A 144 4.92 15.26 -2.66
CA ALA A 144 4.15 16.43 -2.26
C ALA A 144 4.98 17.72 -2.15
N GLY A 145 6.32 17.61 -2.21
CA GLY A 145 7.24 18.75 -2.07
C GLY A 145 7.35 19.29 -0.65
N LEU A 146 7.19 18.43 0.36
CA LEU A 146 7.20 18.77 1.79
C LEU A 146 8.53 18.47 2.48
#